data_AF-A0A1G6UA36-F1
#
_entry.id   AF-A0A1G6UA36-F1
#
_cell.length_a   1.000
_cell.length_b   1.000
_cell.length_c   1.000
_cell.angle_alpha   90.00
_cell.angle_beta   90.00
_cell.angle_gamma   90.00
#
_symmetry.space_group_name_H-M   'P 1'
#
loop_
_entity.id
_entity.type
_entity.pdbx_description
1 polymer ?
#
loop_
_entity_poly.entity_id
_entity_poly.type
_entity_poly.pdbx_seq_one_letter_code
_entity_poly.pdbx_strand_id
1 'polypeptide(L)' 'MNIAALFPEFEYGHAQLNKFVEAAGYFTILLKSGEIIHFSPERPEEFREWLHIHKIADIKTSN' A
#
# COMPACT_ATOMS: atom_id res chain seq x y z
N MET A 1 1.43 18.08 0.02
CA MET A 1 2.07 17.24 -1.01
C MET A 1 1.01 16.32 -1.59
N ASN A 2 0.75 16.40 -2.89
CA ASN A 2 -0.25 15.54 -3.55
C ASN A 2 0.40 14.19 -3.90
N ILE A 3 0.31 13.28 -2.95
CA ILE A 3 0.77 11.88 -2.96
C ILE A 3 0.27 11.02 -4.13
N ALA A 4 -0.81 11.43 -4.81
CA ALA A 4 -1.21 10.81 -6.08
C ALA A 4 -0.17 11.00 -7.21
N ALA A 5 0.81 11.91 -7.02
CA ALA A 5 1.91 12.12 -7.95
C ALA A 5 3.12 11.18 -7.73
N LEU A 6 3.17 10.40 -6.63
CA LEU A 6 4.34 9.55 -6.31
C LEU A 6 4.22 8.14 -6.89
N PHE A 7 3.01 7.62 -7.10
CA PHE A 7 2.76 6.29 -7.66
C PHE A 7 1.64 6.37 -8.71
N PRO A 8 1.91 6.92 -9.92
CA PRO A 8 0.88 7.08 -10.95
C PRO A 8 0.28 5.74 -11.43
N GLU A 9 1.02 4.64 -11.25
CA GLU A 9 0.59 3.28 -11.55
C GLU A 9 -0.37 2.70 -10.49
N PHE A 10 -0.49 3.36 -9.34
CA PHE A 10 -1.35 2.96 -8.25
C PHE A 10 -2.63 3.80 -8.26
N GLU A 11 -3.69 3.25 -8.85
CA GLU A 11 -4.96 3.94 -9.09
C GLU A 11 -5.79 4.20 -7.82
N TYR A 12 -5.34 3.75 -6.65
CA TYR A 12 -6.09 3.82 -5.40
C TYR A 12 -5.50 4.86 -4.45
N GLY A 13 -6.36 5.74 -3.92
CA GLY A 13 -5.95 6.68 -2.88
C GLY A 13 -5.85 6.01 -1.51
N HIS A 14 -4.90 6.44 -0.67
CA HIS A 14 -4.69 5.93 0.71
C HIS A 14 -5.98 5.77 1.54
N ALA A 15 -6.98 6.63 1.33
CA ALA A 15 -8.27 6.56 2.03
C ALA A 15 -9.10 5.30 1.71
N GLN A 16 -8.85 4.67 0.56
CA GLN A 16 -9.50 3.42 0.12
C GLN A 16 -8.80 2.17 0.68
N LEU A 17 -7.57 2.32 1.19
CA LEU A 17 -6.77 1.21 1.70
C LEU A 17 -7.20 0.90 3.14
N ASN A 18 -7.27 -0.40 3.45
CA ASN A 18 -7.56 -0.90 4.79
C ASN A 18 -6.29 -1.44 5.43
N LYS A 19 -5.69 -2.44 4.80
CA LYS A 19 -4.48 -3.12 5.30
C LYS A 19 -3.60 -3.54 4.13
N PHE A 20 -2.33 -3.76 4.38
CA PHE A 20 -1.41 -4.31 3.39
C PHE A 20 -0.52 -5.39 3.99
N VAL A 21 0.05 -6.21 3.11
CA VAL A 21 1.13 -7.13 3.43
C VAL A 21 2.16 -7.08 2.32
N GLU A 22 3.43 -6.99 2.70
CA GLU A 22 4.57 -7.04 1.78
C GLU A 22 5.21 -8.43 1.83
N ALA A 23 5.53 -9.00 0.68
CA ALA A 23 6.27 -10.26 0.58
C ALA A 23 7.23 -10.22 -0.60
N ALA A 24 8.53 -10.13 -0.30
CA ALA A 24 9.61 -10.14 -1.31
C ALA A 24 9.42 -9.05 -2.39
N GLY A 25 8.99 -7.85 -1.98
CA GLY A 25 8.75 -6.71 -2.87
C GLY A 25 7.36 -6.69 -3.53
N TYR A 26 6.52 -7.70 -3.29
CA TYR A 26 5.11 -7.71 -3.72
C TYR A 26 4.21 -7.21 -2.60
N PHE A 27 3.30 -6.30 -2.93
CA PHE A 27 2.34 -5.76 -1.98
C PHE A 27 0.95 -6.32 -2.30
N THR A 28 0.38 -7.03 -1.34
CA THR A 28 -1.04 -7.39 -1.36
C THR A 28 -1.77 -6.40 -0.47
N ILE A 29 -2.73 -5.68 -1.02
CA ILE A 29 -3.43 -4.59 -0.34
C ILE A 29 -4.92 -4.95 -0.30
N LEU A 30 -5.47 -4.93 0.91
CA LEU A 30 -6.90 -5.03 1.14
C LEU A 30 -7.50 -3.63 1.13
N LEU A 31 -8.43 -3.40 0.20
CA LEU A 31 -9.22 -2.19 0.16
C LEU A 31 -10.35 -2.25 1.20
N LYS A 32 -10.87 -1.08 1.57
CA LYS A 32 -12.05 -0.96 2.43
C LYS A 32 -13.31 -1.51 1.78
N SER A 33 -13.36 -1.61 0.45
CA SER A 33 -14.42 -2.31 -0.28
C SER A 33 -14.41 -3.82 -0.04
N GLY A 34 -13.32 -4.37 0.50
CA GLY A 34 -13.11 -5.82 0.64
C GLY A 34 -12.36 -6.44 -0.55
N GLU A 35 -12.07 -5.66 -1.59
CA GLU A 35 -11.26 -6.10 -2.72
C GLU A 35 -9.79 -6.23 -2.34
N ILE A 36 -9.12 -7.22 -2.91
CA ILE A 36 -7.70 -7.48 -2.71
C ILE A 36 -6.98 -7.20 -4.01
N ILE A 37 -6.00 -6.31 -3.95
CA ILE A 37 -5.16 -5.95 -5.09
C ILE A 37 -3.73 -6.39 -4.86
N HIS A 38 -3.04 -6.75 -5.93
CA HIS A 38 -1.61 -7.05 -5.93
C HIS A 38 -0.90 -5.94 -6.69
N PHE A 39 0.07 -5.32 -6.06
CA PHE A 39 0.84 -4.23 -6.62
C PHE A 39 2.32 -4.50 -6.44
N SER A 40 3.10 -4.29 -7.51
CA SER A 40 4.54 -4.42 -7.50
C SER A 40 5.12 -3.06 -7.93
N PRO A 41 5.41 -2.18 -6.96
CA PRO A 41 6.05 -0.90 -7.26
C PRO A 41 7.50 -1.12 -7.69
N GLU A 42 8.01 -0.29 -8.60
CA GLU A 42 9.45 -0.24 -8.93
C GLU A 42 10.31 0.07 -7.69
N ARG A 43 9.74 0.80 -6.73
CA ARG A 43 10.40 1.22 -5.49
C ARG A 43 9.61 0.76 -4.25
N PRO A 44 9.80 -0.51 -3.84
CA PRO A 44 9.04 -1.11 -2.75
C PRO A 44 9.26 -0.41 -1.39
N GLU A 45 10.46 0.09 -1.13
CA GLU A 45 10.77 0.77 0.14
C GLU A 45 10.02 2.10 0.28
N GLU A 46 10.00 2.93 -0.78
CA GLU A 46 9.27 4.20 -0.80
C GLU A 46 7.76 3.97 -0.68
N PHE A 47 7.23 2.95 -1.36
CA PHE A 47 5.81 2.61 -1.28
C PHE A 47 5.42 2.13 0.12
N ARG A 48 6.26 1.32 0.77
CA ARG A 48 6.07 0.90 2.15
C ARG A 48 6.04 2.09 3.09
N GLU A 49 7.01 3.01 2.99
CA GLU A 49 7.06 4.20 3.84
C GLU A 49 5.81 5.07 3.66
N TRP A 50 5.35 5.25 2.43
CA TRP A 50 4.09 5.94 2.13
C TRP A 50 2.89 5.31 2.86
N LEU A 51 2.75 3.98 2.81
CA LEU A 51 1.68 3.27 3.52
C LEU A 51 1.76 3.50 5.05
N HIS A 52 2.96 3.49 5.63
CA HIS A 52 3.18 3.76 7.05
C HIS A 52 2.85 5.21 7.43
N ILE A 53 3.26 6.19 6.63
CA ILE A 53 2.92 7.61 6.82
C ILE A 53 1.39 7.80 6.83
N HIS A 54 0.68 7.05 5.98
CA HIS A 54 -0.78 7.06 5.92
C HIS A 54 -1.47 6.15 6.94
N LYS A 55 -0.71 5.55 7.87
CA LYS A 55 -1.22 4.67 8.94
C LYS A 55 -2.01 3.48 8.42
N ILE A 56 -1.67 2.98 7.23
CA ILE A 56 -2.27 1.74 6.71
C ILE A 56 -1.69 0.58 7.51
N ALA A 57 -2.53 -0.35 7.96
CA ALA A 57 -2.09 -1.43 8.83
C ALA A 57 -1.27 -2.47 8.05
N ASP A 58 -0.05 -2.74 8.51
CA ASP A 58 0.81 -3.81 8.02
C ASP A 58 0.46 -5.12 8.73
N ILE A 59 -0.10 -6.09 8.00
CA ILE A 59 -0.56 -7.38 8.55
C ILE A 59 0.63 -8.26 8.96
N LYS A 60 1.80 -8.09 8.33
CA LYS A 60 2.98 -8.92 8.60
C LYS A 60 3.61 -8.61 9.95
N THR A 61 3.35 -7.42 10.50
CA THR A 61 3.76 -7.04 11.86
C THR A 61 2.70 -7.47 12.87
N SER A 62 2.42 -8.76 12.93
CA SER A 62 1.73 -9.37 14.07
C SER A 62 2.80 -9.86 15.04
N ASN A 63 3.06 -9.07 16.08
CA ASN A 63 3.79 -9.50 17.27
C ASN A 63 2.79 -9.62 18.42
#